data_AF-A0A936PX41-F1
#
_entry.id   AF-A0A936PX41-F1
#
_cell.length_a   1.000
_cell.length_b   1.000
_cell.length_c   1.000
_cell.angle_alpha   90.00
_cell.angle_beta   90.00
_cell.angle_gamma   90.00
#
_symmetry.space_group_name_H-M   'P 1'
#
loop_
_entity.id
_entity.type
_entity.pdbx_description
1 polymer ?
#
loop_
_entity_poly.entity_id
_entity_poly.type
_entity_poly.pdbx_seq_one_letter_code
_entity_poly.pdbx_strand_id
1 'polypeptide(L)'
;MQLSEDMSSMDVLSALLSDGWVLDDLGSITYLPPGDEDFDWTSRGHDARDQVERDLQQRARQGEVLGVVLSLRETDIGGTFLFYSDGRVTFSPIVNRVLRADGTTDADWYLSRLLPPIRAIVPVQEVRWSESA
;
A
#
# COMPACT_ATOMS: atom_id res chain seq x y z
N MET A 1 -3.10 10.23 -3.04
CA MET A 1 -4.58 10.27 -2.89
C MET A 1 -4.92 10.85 -1.52
N GLN A 2 -6.10 11.44 -1.29
CA GLN A 2 -6.57 11.94 0.03
C GLN A 2 -7.94 11.32 0.37
N LEU A 3 -8.14 10.81 1.60
CA LEU A 3 -9.39 10.18 2.09
C LEU A 3 -10.26 11.17 2.89
N SER A 4 -11.53 10.83 3.10
CA SER A 4 -12.49 11.57 3.96
C SER A 4 -12.24 11.36 5.46
N GLU A 5 -12.70 12.29 6.31
CA GLU A 5 -12.44 12.33 7.77
C GLU A 5 -12.90 11.10 8.58
N ASP A 6 -13.84 10.29 8.06
CA ASP A 6 -14.33 9.07 8.73
C ASP A 6 -13.64 7.78 8.27
N MET A 7 -12.67 7.86 7.36
CA MET A 7 -12.00 6.70 6.77
C MET A 7 -10.60 6.50 7.32
N SER A 8 -10.34 5.30 7.81
CA SER A 8 -9.04 4.92 8.32
C SER A 8 -8.12 4.40 7.21
N SER A 9 -6.81 4.52 7.42
CA SER A 9 -5.79 3.84 6.63
C SER A 9 -6.07 2.34 6.45
N MET A 10 -6.68 1.72 7.46
CA MET A 10 -7.04 0.30 7.41
C MET A 10 -8.17 0.01 6.43
N ASP A 11 -9.10 0.92 6.21
CA ASP A 11 -10.21 0.70 5.26
C ASP A 11 -9.67 0.60 3.82
N VAL A 12 -8.70 1.44 3.48
CA VAL A 12 -8.03 1.38 2.17
C VAL A 12 -7.20 0.10 2.04
N LEU A 13 -6.42 -0.23 3.07
CA LEU A 13 -5.64 -1.48 3.07
C LEU A 13 -6.57 -2.69 2.89
N SER A 14 -7.68 -2.76 3.64
CA SER A 14 -8.66 -3.84 3.54
C SER A 14 -9.34 -3.90 2.16
N ALA A 15 -9.65 -2.77 1.53
CA ALA A 15 -10.18 -2.74 0.17
C ALA A 15 -9.18 -3.28 -0.85
N LEU A 16 -7.90 -2.91 -0.75
CA LEU A 16 -6.85 -3.46 -1.61
C LEU A 16 -6.71 -4.98 -1.42
N LEU A 17 -6.65 -5.44 -0.16
CA LEU A 17 -6.53 -6.87 0.15
C LEU A 17 -7.72 -7.70 -0.36
N SER A 18 -8.91 -7.10 -0.41
CA SER A 18 -10.12 -7.73 -0.94
C SER A 18 -10.13 -7.81 -2.47
N ASP A 19 -9.28 -7.03 -3.15
CA ASP A 19 -9.20 -6.91 -4.62
C ASP A 19 -7.92 -7.54 -5.18
N GLY A 20 -7.41 -8.59 -4.52
CA GLY A 20 -6.31 -9.42 -5.02
C GLY A 20 -4.91 -8.95 -4.65
N TRP A 21 -4.77 -7.83 -3.93
CA TRP A 21 -3.50 -7.47 -3.30
C TRP A 21 -3.22 -8.35 -2.08
N VAL A 22 -1.95 -8.63 -1.81
CA VAL A 22 -1.51 -9.46 -0.70
C VAL A 22 -0.36 -8.80 0.06
N LEU A 23 -0.35 -8.99 1.38
CA LEU A 23 0.77 -8.63 2.28
C LEU A 23 1.97 -9.57 2.16
N ASP A 24 1.75 -10.74 1.57
CA ASP A 24 2.74 -11.78 1.40
C ASP A 24 3.49 -11.56 0.09
N ASP A 25 4.71 -11.03 0.19
CA ASP A 25 5.67 -10.95 -0.91
C ASP A 25 6.65 -12.12 -0.78
N LEU A 26 6.37 -13.18 -1.54
CA LEU A 26 7.24 -14.36 -1.69
C LEU A 26 7.59 -15.09 -0.36
N GLY A 27 6.63 -15.18 0.56
CA GLY A 27 6.74 -15.91 1.83
C GLY A 27 7.09 -15.03 3.04
N SER A 28 7.18 -13.71 2.84
CA SER A 28 7.49 -12.75 3.89
C SER A 28 6.55 -11.53 3.85
N ILE A 29 6.36 -10.92 5.00
CA ILE A 29 5.59 -9.69 5.17
C ILE A 29 6.55 -8.58 5.53
N THR A 30 6.67 -7.59 4.64
CA THR A 30 7.55 -6.43 4.83
C THR A 30 6.72 -5.21 5.20
N TYR A 31 7.05 -4.58 6.32
CA TYR A 31 6.29 -3.47 6.89
C TYR A 31 7.21 -2.53 7.69
N LEU A 32 6.75 -1.31 7.94
CA LEU A 32 7.43 -0.39 8.85
C LEU A 32 7.16 -0.81 10.30
N PRO A 33 8.17 -0.98 11.15
CA PRO A 33 7.95 -1.35 12.54
C PRO A 33 7.26 -0.22 13.34
N PRO A 34 6.71 -0.51 14.52
CA PRO A 34 6.08 0.50 15.38
C PRO A 34 7.07 1.59 15.80
N GLY A 35 6.61 2.85 15.81
CA GLY A 35 7.43 4.00 16.24
C GLY A 35 8.60 4.35 15.31
N ASP A 36 8.62 3.79 14.10
CA ASP A 36 9.65 4.06 13.11
C ASP A 36 9.38 5.38 12.37
N GLU A 37 10.28 6.35 12.55
CA GLU A 37 10.24 7.66 11.87
C GLU A 37 11.26 7.75 10.71
N ASP A 38 12.21 6.81 10.64
CA ASP A 38 13.33 6.80 9.70
C ASP A 38 13.07 5.94 8.44
N PHE A 39 11.92 5.28 8.36
CA PHE A 39 11.53 4.34 7.31
C PHE A 39 12.43 3.08 7.25
N ASP A 40 12.83 2.54 8.40
CA ASP A 40 13.61 1.30 8.51
C ASP A 40 12.70 0.07 8.43
N TRP A 41 12.38 -0.33 7.20
CA TRP A 41 11.53 -1.49 6.90
C TRP A 41 12.05 -2.80 7.51
N THR A 42 11.14 -3.62 8.04
CA THR A 42 11.46 -4.96 8.55
C THR A 42 10.60 -6.02 7.87
N SER A 43 11.13 -7.25 7.83
CA SER A 43 10.41 -8.41 7.27
C SER A 43 10.20 -9.47 8.35
N ARG A 44 9.07 -10.18 8.26
CA ARG A 44 8.73 -11.35 9.08
C ARG A 44 8.21 -12.46 8.18
N GLY A 45 8.25 -13.71 8.65
CA GLY A 45 7.64 -14.83 7.93
C GLY A 45 6.12 -14.70 7.82
N HIS A 46 5.52 -15.41 6.88
CA HIS A 46 4.06 -15.42 6.66
C HIS A 46 3.25 -15.84 7.90
N ASP A 47 3.85 -16.62 8.80
CA ASP A 47 3.27 -17.04 10.07
C ASP A 47 3.00 -15.87 11.04
N ALA A 48 3.70 -14.74 10.85
CA ALA A 48 3.50 -13.53 11.64
C ALA A 48 2.33 -12.65 11.14
N ARG A 49 1.60 -13.06 10.10
CA ARG A 49 0.56 -12.24 9.45
C ARG A 49 -0.45 -11.65 10.41
N ASP A 50 -1.08 -12.48 11.23
CA ASP A 50 -2.13 -12.04 12.15
C ASP A 50 -1.59 -11.07 13.20
N GLN A 51 -0.30 -11.17 13.55
CA GLN A 51 0.34 -10.24 14.46
C GLN A 51 0.60 -8.90 13.76
N VAL A 52 1.16 -8.92 12.54
CA VAL A 52 1.41 -7.71 11.75
C VAL A 52 0.11 -6.96 11.47
N GLU A 53 -0.96 -7.65 11.07
CA GLU A 53 -2.27 -7.02 10.84
C GLU A 53 -2.83 -6.37 12.12
N ARG A 54 -2.67 -7.02 13.28
CA ARG A 54 -3.07 -6.43 14.58
C ARG A 54 -2.26 -5.19 14.94
N ASP A 55 -0.94 -5.24 14.71
CA ASP A 55 -0.05 -4.10 14.97
C ASP A 55 -0.40 -2.91 14.06
N LEU A 56 -0.65 -3.15 12.78
CA LEU A 56 -1.11 -2.13 11.83
C LEU A 56 -2.44 -1.51 12.27
N GLN A 57 -3.41 -2.32 12.71
CA GLN A 57 -4.70 -1.81 13.21
C GLN A 57 -4.54 -0.94 14.46
N GLN A 58 -3.70 -1.35 15.41
CA GLN A 58 -3.44 -0.57 16.61
C GLN A 58 -2.81 0.78 16.25
N ARG A 59 -1.81 0.76 15.37
CA ARG A 59 -1.07 1.96 14.93
C ARG A 59 -1.95 2.91 14.12
N ALA A 60 -2.85 2.37 13.31
CA ALA A 60 -3.84 3.18 12.60
C ALA A 60 -4.69 4.02 13.56
N ARG A 61 -5.10 3.44 14.69
CA ARG A 61 -5.87 4.14 15.74
C ARG A 61 -5.04 5.18 16.49
N GLN A 62 -3.72 5.04 16.49
CA GLN A 62 -2.78 6.00 17.08
C GLN A 62 -2.40 7.13 16.12
N GLY A 63 -2.85 7.07 14.87
CA GLY A 63 -2.55 8.08 13.85
C GLY A 63 -1.14 7.98 13.27
N GLU A 64 -0.44 6.86 13.49
CA GLU A 64 0.89 6.61 12.93
C GLU A 64 0.82 6.35 11.42
N VAL A 65 1.93 6.62 10.72
CA VAL A 65 2.10 6.23 9.31
C VAL A 65 2.26 4.71 9.25
N LEU A 66 1.44 4.06 8.45
CA LEU A 66 1.54 2.62 8.21
C LEU A 66 2.32 2.39 6.92
N GLY A 67 3.36 1.58 6.97
CA GLY A 67 4.08 1.15 5.77
C GLY A 67 3.97 -0.35 5.59
N VAL A 68 3.56 -0.79 4.39
CA VAL A 68 3.52 -2.21 4.01
C VAL A 68 3.95 -2.39 2.56
N VAL A 69 4.56 -3.52 2.24
CA VAL A 69 4.74 -3.97 0.86
C VAL A 69 3.51 -4.80 0.49
N LEU A 70 2.90 -4.48 -0.65
CA LEU A 70 1.83 -5.29 -1.23
C LEU A 70 2.15 -5.66 -2.68
N SER A 71 1.72 -6.84 -3.10
CA SER A 71 1.78 -7.29 -4.49
C SER A 71 0.44 -7.88 -4.93
N LEU A 72 0.19 -7.89 -6.25
CA LEU A 72 -0.97 -8.58 -6.83
C LEU A 72 -0.68 -10.07 -6.89
N ARG A 73 -1.55 -10.88 -6.27
CA ARG A 73 -1.41 -12.34 -6.18
C ARG A 73 -1.13 -13.04 -7.52
N GLU A 74 -1.73 -12.54 -8.61
CA GLU A 74 -1.65 -13.21 -9.92
C GLU A 74 -0.35 -12.93 -10.67
N THR A 75 0.37 -11.87 -10.31
CA THR A 75 1.48 -11.34 -11.13
C THR A 75 2.74 -11.03 -10.33
N ASP A 76 2.65 -11.03 -9.00
CA ASP A 76 3.68 -10.58 -8.07
C ASP A 76 4.16 -9.14 -8.34
N ILE A 77 3.37 -8.34 -9.06
CA ILE A 77 3.63 -6.93 -9.33
C ILE A 77 3.08 -6.11 -8.17
N GLY A 78 3.87 -5.16 -7.67
CA GLY A 78 3.46 -4.37 -6.52
C GLY A 78 4.42 -3.26 -6.14
N GLY A 79 4.47 -2.98 -4.85
CA GLY A 79 5.26 -1.88 -4.33
C GLY A 79 5.07 -1.62 -2.85
N THR A 80 5.71 -0.56 -2.37
CA THR A 80 5.50 -0.06 -1.02
C THR A 80 4.30 0.87 -0.97
N PHE A 81 3.53 0.75 0.10
CA PHE A 81 2.41 1.60 0.42
C PHE A 81 2.71 2.30 1.73
N LEU A 82 2.48 3.62 1.75
CA LEU A 82 2.45 4.42 2.97
C LEU A 82 1.05 5.00 3.14
N PHE A 83 0.43 4.70 4.27
CA PHE A 83 -0.89 5.21 4.64
C PHE A 83 -0.73 6.21 5.78
N TYR A 84 -1.15 7.45 5.53
CA TYR A 84 -1.04 8.56 6.47
C TYR A 84 -2.38 8.81 7.17
N SER A 85 -2.33 9.32 8.40
CA SER A 85 -3.51 9.60 9.22
C SER A 85 -4.41 10.72 8.68
N ASP A 86 -3.90 11.57 7.78
CA ASP A 86 -4.67 12.59 7.06
C ASP A 86 -5.37 12.04 5.81
N GLY A 87 -5.41 10.71 5.67
CA GLY A 87 -6.00 10.04 4.52
C GLY A 87 -5.09 10.06 3.30
N ARG A 88 -3.83 10.49 3.39
CA ARG A 88 -2.95 10.32 2.24
C ARG A 88 -2.54 8.87 2.06
N VAL A 89 -2.43 8.46 0.80
CA VAL A 89 -1.81 7.18 0.41
C VAL A 89 -0.77 7.46 -0.65
N THR A 90 0.46 7.00 -0.38
CA THR A 90 1.58 6.98 -1.31
C THR A 90 1.85 5.54 -1.73
N PHE A 91 2.03 5.34 -3.03
CA PHE A 91 2.39 4.05 -3.60
C PHE A 91 3.68 4.21 -4.40
N SER A 92 4.67 3.35 -4.15
CA SER A 92 5.91 3.31 -4.92
C SER A 92 6.06 1.96 -5.62
N PRO A 93 5.97 1.90 -6.96
CA PRO A 93 5.97 0.66 -7.73
C PRO A 93 7.38 0.06 -7.83
N ILE A 94 7.84 -0.61 -6.78
CA ILE A 94 9.20 -1.14 -6.70
C ILE A 94 9.29 -2.67 -6.82
N VAL A 95 8.16 -3.39 -6.75
CA VAL A 95 8.13 -4.86 -6.86
C VAL A 95 7.67 -5.24 -8.27
N ASN A 96 8.53 -5.97 -9.00
CA ASN A 96 8.31 -6.41 -10.39
C ASN A 96 7.69 -5.32 -11.27
N ARG A 97 8.36 -4.15 -11.28
CA ARG A 97 7.83 -2.90 -11.85
C ARG A 97 7.40 -3.05 -13.31
N VAL A 98 6.17 -2.61 -13.64
CA VAL A 98 5.67 -2.56 -15.02
C VAL A 98 6.24 -1.35 -15.73
N LEU A 99 6.88 -1.58 -16.86
CA LEU A 99 7.54 -0.56 -17.65
C LEU A 99 6.89 -0.42 -19.02
N ARG A 100 6.86 0.82 -19.52
CA ARG A 100 6.59 1.13 -20.92
C ARG A 100 7.83 0.85 -21.77
N ALA A 101 7.66 0.90 -23.09
CA ALA A 101 8.73 0.63 -24.05
C ALA A 101 9.93 1.58 -23.93
N ASP A 102 9.72 2.80 -23.41
CA ASP A 102 10.75 3.80 -23.15
C ASP A 102 11.46 3.62 -21.79
N GLY A 103 11.10 2.57 -21.04
CA GLY A 103 11.67 2.27 -19.72
C GLY A 103 11.08 3.06 -18.55
N THR A 104 10.08 3.93 -18.81
CA THR A 104 9.32 4.62 -17.75
C THR A 104 8.29 3.69 -17.12
N THR A 105 7.87 4.00 -15.90
CA THR A 105 6.86 3.20 -15.22
C THR A 105 5.48 3.33 -15.89
N ASP A 106 4.78 2.22 -16.11
CA ASP A 106 3.42 2.22 -16.66
C ASP A 106 2.39 2.66 -15.60
N ALA A 107 2.28 3.97 -15.39
CA ALA A 107 1.35 4.57 -14.44
C ALA A 107 -0.11 4.17 -14.69
N ASP A 108 -0.52 4.03 -15.95
CA ASP A 108 -1.91 3.74 -16.30
C ASP A 108 -2.28 2.32 -15.84
N TRP A 109 -1.35 1.38 -16.02
CA TRP A 109 -1.50 0.02 -15.53
C TRP A 109 -1.71 0.01 -14.00
N TYR A 110 -0.88 0.73 -13.23
CA TYR A 110 -1.02 0.78 -11.77
C TYR A 110 -2.33 1.45 -11.33
N LEU A 111 -2.67 2.60 -11.93
CA LEU A 111 -3.91 3.31 -11.59
C LEU A 111 -5.15 2.48 -11.91
N SER A 112 -5.12 1.67 -12.97
CA SER A 112 -6.22 0.76 -13.32
C SER A 112 -6.48 -0.32 -12.25
N ARG A 113 -5.50 -0.65 -11.41
CA ARG A 113 -5.59 -1.65 -10.34
C ARG A 113 -5.80 -1.04 -8.96
N LEU A 114 -5.24 0.14 -8.72
CA LEU A 114 -5.37 0.82 -7.43
C LEU A 114 -6.70 1.55 -7.29
N LEU A 115 -7.18 2.21 -8.35
CA LEU A 115 -8.35 3.08 -8.22
C LEU A 115 -9.67 2.34 -8.02
N PRO A 116 -9.98 1.20 -8.68
CA PRO A 116 -11.27 0.54 -8.49
C PRO A 116 -11.61 0.18 -7.04
N PRO A 117 -10.76 -0.54 -6.27
CA PRO A 117 -11.09 -0.89 -4.89
C PRO A 117 -11.18 0.33 -3.98
N ILE A 118 -10.36 1.36 -4.22
CA ILE A 118 -10.40 2.56 -3.39
C ILE A 118 -11.65 3.40 -3.71
N ARG A 119 -12.03 3.54 -4.98
CA ARG A 119 -13.26 4.24 -5.39
C ARG A 119 -14.55 3.59 -4.88
N ALA A 120 -14.50 2.29 -4.57
CA ALA A 120 -15.63 1.57 -4.01
C ALA A 120 -15.95 2.01 -2.57
N ILE A 121 -14.97 2.52 -1.83
CA ILE A 121 -15.12 2.93 -0.43
C ILE A 121 -15.05 4.44 -0.23
N VAL A 122 -14.44 5.19 -1.17
CA VAL A 122 -14.27 6.64 -1.03
C VAL A 122 -14.28 7.37 -2.38
N PRO A 123 -14.76 8.61 -2.43
CA PRO A 123 -14.49 9.49 -3.56
C PRO A 123 -13.00 9.79 -3.68
N VAL A 124 -12.38 9.43 -4.81
CA VAL A 124 -11.02 9.89 -5.15
C VAL A 124 -11.11 11.32 -5.65
N GLN A 125 -10.68 12.29 -4.84
CA GLN A 125 -10.67 13.70 -5.24
C GLN A 125 -9.58 14.01 -6.27
N GLU A 126 -8.38 13.46 -6.07
CA GLU A 126 -7.22 13.73 -6.91
C GLU A 126 -6.28 12.52 -6.97
N VAL A 127 -5.72 12.30 -8.17
CA VAL A 127 -4.62 11.38 -8.43
C VAL A 127 -3.44 12.18 -8.93
N ARG A 128 -2.30 12.09 -8.24
CA ARG A 128 -1.04 12.70 -8.67
C ARG A 128 -0.05 11.59 -8.96
N TRP A 129 0.60 11.68 -10.11
CA TRP A 129 1.71 10.81 -10.50
C TRP A 129 2.93 11.68 -10.80
N SER A 130 4.09 11.26 -10.30
CA SER A 130 5.38 11.89 -10.61
C SER A 130 6.44 10.81 -10.69
N GLU A 131 7.32 10.93 -11.68
CA GLU A 131 8.50 10.09 -11.83
C GLU A 131 9.71 11.01 -11.97
N SER A 132 10.78 10.72 -11.25
CA SER A 132 12.05 11.47 -11.34
C SER A 132 13.04 10.59 -12.11
N ALA A 133 13.66 11.17 -13.16
CA ALA A 133 14.67 10.51 -13.98
C ALA A 133 16.04 10.48 -13.30
#